data_AF-A0A2V6IF78-F1
#
_entry.id   AF-A0A2V6IF78-F1
#
_cell.length_a   1.000
_cell.length_b   1.000
_cell.length_c   1.000
_cell.angle_alpha   90.00
_cell.angle_beta   90.00
_cell.angle_gamma   90.00
#
_symmetry.space_group_name_H-M   'P 1'
#
loop_
_entity.id
_entity.type
_entity.pdbx_description
1 polymer ?
#
loop_
_entity_poly.entity_id
_entity_poly.type
_entity_poly.pdbx_seq_one_letter_code
_entity_poly.pdbx_strand_id
1 'polypeptide(L)'
;MSILARVRADIPWPEVVQRLAQENEKLARRPQGHSGEYFIVCTLYYTPMESGFTFERGFDAALVTKRGLHGRKYPRDFLRSVKKEGFGRIITPVNGRNYIRYNGGDSFGFASRPAGGGGNLVPRFSAAAKPGQSGLHRGVTIQTPDSTVRQVFGSTRWKIIDTGGGLRKWQLDLYYGEDEPLGPGRFMARPRGTTFEYAYSDAKVSK
;
A
#
# COMPACT_ATOMS: atom_id res chain seq x y z
N MET A 1 -10.75 22.39 11.57
CA MET A 1 -9.66 22.50 10.58
C MET A 1 -9.65 21.23 9.73
N SER A 2 -9.67 21.35 8.40
CA SER A 2 -9.74 20.20 7.48
C SER A 2 -8.44 19.37 7.53
N ILE A 3 -8.56 18.05 7.66
CA ILE A 3 -7.44 17.08 7.59
C ILE A 3 -6.62 17.27 6.29
N LEU A 4 -7.28 17.68 5.21
CA LEU A 4 -6.66 17.92 3.90
C LEU A 4 -5.61 19.04 3.92
N ALA A 5 -5.69 19.98 4.87
CA ALA A 5 -4.72 21.08 4.97
C ALA A 5 -3.35 20.62 5.53
N ARG A 6 -3.26 19.41 6.11
CA ARG A 6 -2.03 18.89 6.73
C ARG A 6 -1.34 17.78 5.93
N VAL A 7 -2.01 17.21 4.93
CA VAL A 7 -1.48 16.09 4.13
C VAL A 7 -0.99 16.62 2.79
N ARG A 8 0.30 16.47 2.51
CA ARG A 8 0.92 16.79 1.22
C ARG A 8 0.54 15.74 0.16
N ALA A 9 0.33 14.50 0.59
CA ALA A 9 0.16 13.30 -0.24
C ALA A 9 1.27 13.14 -1.27
N ASP A 10 2.47 13.57 -0.91
CA ASP A 10 3.66 13.50 -1.75
C ASP A 10 4.87 13.14 -0.90
N ILE A 11 5.76 12.33 -1.46
CA ILE A 11 6.98 11.87 -0.80
C ILE A 11 8.15 12.51 -1.56
N PRO A 12 9.07 13.21 -0.89
CA PRO A 12 10.26 13.80 -1.50
C PRO A 12 11.24 12.69 -1.90
N TRP A 13 10.91 11.99 -2.99
CA TRP A 13 11.59 10.77 -3.38
C TRP A 13 13.08 10.94 -3.68
N PRO A 14 13.55 12.03 -4.32
CA PRO A 14 14.98 12.25 -4.51
C PRO A 14 15.77 12.19 -3.19
N GLU A 15 15.30 12.93 -2.18
CA GLU A 15 15.92 13.02 -0.86
C GLU A 15 15.79 11.72 -0.08
N VAL A 16 14.62 11.08 -0.15
CA VAL A 16 14.36 9.78 0.49
C VAL A 16 15.30 8.71 -0.07
N VAL A 17 15.42 8.59 -1.40
CA VAL A 17 16.29 7.61 -2.04
C VAL A 17 17.75 7.86 -1.68
N GLN A 18 18.20 9.12 -1.68
CA GLN A 18 19.56 9.48 -1.30
C GLN A 18 19.86 9.06 0.14
N ARG A 19 18.98 9.38 1.10
CA ARG A 19 19.16 9.00 2.50
C ARG A 19 19.17 7.49 2.69
N LEU A 20 18.26 6.77 2.04
CA LEU A 20 18.23 5.30 2.11
C LEU A 20 19.55 4.70 1.61
N ALA A 21 20.12 5.23 0.51
CA ALA A 21 21.41 4.79 0.01
C ALA A 21 22.54 5.03 0.99
N GLN A 22 22.65 6.24 1.54
CA GLN A 22 23.71 6.60 2.48
C GLN A 22 23.66 5.75 3.76
N GLU A 23 22.48 5.58 4.37
CA GLU A 23 22.35 4.82 5.60
C GLU A 23 22.60 3.33 5.39
N ASN A 24 22.08 2.73 4.32
CA ASN A 24 22.35 1.32 4.04
C ASN A 24 23.80 1.06 3.61
N GLU A 25 24.47 2.03 2.98
CA GLU A 25 25.90 1.91 2.69
C GLU A 25 26.72 1.87 3.98
N LYS A 26 26.38 2.70 4.98
CA LYS A 26 27.01 2.64 6.32
C LYS A 26 26.80 1.27 6.97
N LEU A 27 25.59 0.69 6.86
CA LEU A 27 25.32 -0.67 7.35
C LEU A 27 26.17 -1.72 6.61
N ALA A 28 26.25 -1.63 5.28
CA ALA A 28 27.01 -2.57 4.46
C ALA A 28 28.52 -2.54 4.74
N ARG A 29 29.09 -1.40 5.14
CA ARG A 29 30.51 -1.25 5.47
C ARG A 29 30.90 -1.81 6.85
N ARG A 30 29.94 -2.21 7.69
CA ARG A 30 30.22 -2.88 8.96
C ARG A 30 30.92 -4.23 8.69
N PRO A 31 31.78 -4.73 9.59
CA PRO A 31 32.44 -6.03 9.41
C PRO A 31 31.49 -7.19 9.12
N GLN A 32 30.29 -7.16 9.71
CA GLN A 32 29.22 -8.15 9.53
C GLN A 32 28.26 -7.83 8.36
N GLY A 33 28.54 -6.77 7.59
CA GLY A 33 27.63 -6.20 6.60
C GLY A 33 26.27 -5.84 7.21
N HIS A 34 25.20 -6.00 6.41
CA HIS A 34 23.85 -5.75 6.87
C HIS A 34 23.42 -6.63 8.05
N SER A 35 23.84 -7.90 8.11
CA SER A 35 23.43 -8.86 9.17
C SER A 35 21.92 -8.94 9.44
N GLY A 36 21.09 -8.75 8.41
CA GLY A 36 19.64 -8.71 8.52
C GLY A 36 19.06 -7.37 9.02
N GLU A 37 19.90 -6.34 9.19
CA GLU A 37 19.51 -4.97 9.51
C GLU A 37 19.53 -4.08 8.26
N TYR A 38 18.52 -3.22 8.14
CA TYR A 38 18.35 -2.29 7.02
C TYR A 38 17.81 -0.96 7.53
N PHE A 39 18.14 0.13 6.84
CA PHE A 39 17.46 1.41 7.05
C PHE A 39 16.41 1.56 5.95
N ILE A 40 15.13 1.68 6.31
CA ILE A 40 14.04 1.65 5.34
C ILE A 40 13.15 2.88 5.43
N VAL A 41 12.38 3.09 4.38
CA VAL A 41 11.21 3.97 4.41
C VAL A 41 9.96 3.12 4.40
N CYS A 42 9.10 3.34 5.39
CA CYS A 42 7.78 2.76 5.49
C CYS A 42 6.78 3.69 4.80
N THR A 43 6.07 3.18 3.79
CA THR A 43 4.93 3.85 3.16
C THR A 43 3.65 3.07 3.47
N LEU A 44 2.52 3.49 2.91
CA LEU A 44 1.25 2.81 3.12
C LEU A 44 0.53 2.56 1.81
N TYR A 45 -0.17 1.43 1.75
CA TYR A 45 -1.18 1.15 0.74
C TYR A 45 -2.38 0.48 1.41
N TYR A 46 -3.54 0.50 0.76
CA TYR A 46 -4.78 0.06 1.37
C TYR A 46 -5.75 -0.50 0.33
N THR A 47 -6.84 -1.11 0.77
CA THR A 47 -7.93 -1.53 -0.11
C THR A 47 -9.04 -0.47 -0.09
N PRO A 48 -9.15 0.36 -1.14
CA PRO A 48 -10.19 1.39 -1.24
C PRO A 48 -11.60 0.77 -1.17
N MET A 49 -12.47 1.39 -0.40
CA MET A 49 -13.90 1.05 -0.34
C MET A 49 -14.69 1.88 -1.35
N GLU A 50 -15.49 1.22 -2.18
CA GLU A 50 -16.38 1.82 -3.17
C GLU A 50 -17.28 2.91 -2.56
N SER A 51 -17.73 2.73 -1.31
CA SER A 51 -18.60 3.65 -0.59
C SER A 51 -18.06 5.08 -0.49
N GLY A 52 -16.74 5.26 -0.54
CA GLY A 52 -16.14 6.58 -0.43
C GLY A 52 -15.98 7.36 -1.75
N PHE A 53 -16.31 6.76 -2.90
CA PHE A 53 -16.17 7.39 -4.22
C PHE A 53 -17.49 7.98 -4.70
N THR A 54 -17.85 9.14 -4.15
CA THR A 54 -19.12 9.83 -4.45
C THR A 54 -18.90 11.23 -5.02
N PHE A 55 -19.93 11.76 -5.71
CA PHE A 55 -19.88 13.11 -6.28
C PHE A 55 -19.78 14.19 -5.20
N GLU A 56 -20.48 14.02 -4.07
CA GLU A 56 -20.49 14.95 -2.92
C GLU A 56 -19.09 15.14 -2.33
N ARG A 57 -18.23 14.13 -2.52
CA ARG A 57 -16.85 14.13 -2.06
C ARG A 57 -15.86 14.56 -3.14
N GLY A 58 -16.35 14.99 -4.30
CA GLY A 58 -15.56 15.53 -5.41
C GLY A 58 -14.88 14.47 -6.28
N PHE A 59 -15.26 13.20 -6.18
CA PHE A 59 -14.75 12.15 -7.07
C PHE A 59 -15.52 12.14 -8.39
N ASP A 60 -14.88 11.66 -9.46
CA ASP A 60 -15.59 11.21 -10.65
C ASP A 60 -16.29 9.88 -10.35
N ALA A 61 -17.53 9.99 -9.88
CA ALA A 61 -18.41 8.87 -9.58
C ALA A 61 -19.25 8.40 -10.77
N ALA A 62 -18.94 8.85 -12.00
CA ALA A 62 -19.62 8.38 -13.19
C ALA A 62 -19.45 6.85 -13.33
N LEU A 63 -20.57 6.15 -13.49
CA LEU A 63 -20.58 4.70 -13.54
C LEU A 63 -20.03 4.19 -14.88
N VAL A 64 -18.91 3.48 -14.81
CA VAL A 64 -18.22 2.89 -15.96
C VAL A 64 -18.00 1.41 -15.76
N THR A 65 -17.85 0.69 -16.86
CA THR A 65 -17.46 -0.73 -16.83
C THR A 65 -16.07 -0.93 -17.43
N LYS A 66 -15.47 -2.09 -17.14
CA LYS A 66 -14.16 -2.52 -17.63
C LYS A 66 -14.17 -4.00 -17.97
N ARG A 67 -13.19 -4.42 -18.78
CA ARG A 67 -13.02 -5.83 -19.16
C ARG A 67 -12.94 -6.71 -17.90
N GLY A 68 -13.70 -7.80 -17.89
CA GLY A 68 -13.79 -8.75 -16.77
C GLY A 68 -14.79 -8.38 -15.66
N LEU A 69 -15.50 -7.25 -15.77
CA LEU A 69 -16.60 -6.89 -14.86
C LEU A 69 -17.99 -7.30 -15.39
N HIS A 70 -18.06 -7.97 -16.54
CA HIS A 70 -19.29 -8.54 -17.11
C HIS A 70 -20.44 -7.53 -17.22
N GLY A 71 -20.15 -6.32 -17.70
CA GLY A 71 -21.14 -5.25 -17.89
C GLY A 71 -21.55 -4.51 -16.62
N ARG A 72 -21.14 -4.97 -15.43
CA ARG A 72 -21.36 -4.24 -14.17
C ARG A 72 -20.56 -2.95 -14.17
N LYS A 73 -21.17 -1.90 -13.62
CA LYS A 73 -20.61 -0.55 -13.60
C LYS A 73 -20.28 -0.13 -12.18
N TYR A 74 -19.22 0.65 -12.05
CA TYR A 74 -18.69 1.14 -10.80
C TYR A 74 -18.18 2.58 -10.98
N PRO A 75 -18.02 3.37 -9.91
CA PRO A 75 -17.46 4.71 -9.99
C PRO A 75 -16.11 4.73 -10.72
N ARG A 76 -15.91 5.69 -11.64
CA ARG A 76 -14.69 5.75 -12.46
C ARG A 76 -13.44 5.87 -11.60
N ASP A 77 -13.46 6.77 -10.61
CA ASP A 77 -12.32 6.95 -9.72
C ASP A 77 -12.09 5.77 -8.78
N PHE A 78 -13.14 5.02 -8.42
CA PHE A 78 -12.98 3.76 -7.71
C PHE A 78 -12.19 2.75 -8.55
N LEU A 79 -12.57 2.52 -9.81
CA LEU A 79 -11.82 1.61 -10.69
C LEU A 79 -10.38 2.08 -10.97
N ARG A 80 -10.14 3.39 -11.02
CA ARG A 80 -8.78 3.95 -11.08
C ARG A 80 -7.98 3.63 -9.82
N SER A 81 -8.60 3.75 -8.65
CA SER A 81 -7.98 3.39 -7.38
C SER A 81 -7.68 1.89 -7.32
N VAL A 82 -8.63 1.02 -7.71
CA VAL A 82 -8.40 -0.44 -7.80
C VAL A 82 -7.23 -0.79 -8.74
N LYS A 83 -7.08 -0.09 -9.86
CA LYS A 83 -5.95 -0.29 -10.78
C LYS A 83 -4.59 0.03 -10.13
N LYS A 84 -4.55 1.02 -9.23
CA LYS A 84 -3.34 1.46 -8.53
C LYS A 84 -3.03 0.59 -7.31
N GLU A 85 -4.04 0.34 -6.47
CA GLU A 85 -3.92 -0.37 -5.19
C GLU A 85 -4.03 -1.90 -5.34
N GLY A 86 -4.46 -2.38 -6.51
CA GLY A 86 -4.62 -3.79 -6.85
C GLY A 86 -5.99 -4.38 -6.51
N PHE A 87 -6.65 -3.89 -5.45
CA PHE A 87 -7.97 -4.34 -5.01
C PHE A 87 -8.88 -3.18 -4.63
N GLY A 88 -10.19 -3.41 -4.62
CA GLY A 88 -11.17 -2.52 -3.99
C GLY A 88 -12.36 -3.28 -3.45
N ARG A 89 -12.87 -2.86 -2.29
CA ARG A 89 -14.03 -3.43 -1.62
C ARG A 89 -15.30 -2.86 -2.24
N ILE A 90 -16.16 -3.71 -2.79
CA ILE A 90 -17.45 -3.29 -3.37
C ILE A 90 -18.55 -3.29 -2.32
N ILE A 91 -19.55 -2.42 -2.47
CA ILE A 91 -20.69 -2.29 -1.56
C ILE A 91 -21.53 -3.56 -1.62
N THR A 92 -21.95 -3.95 -2.83
CA THR A 92 -22.83 -5.11 -3.06
C THR A 92 -22.02 -6.28 -3.60
N PRO A 93 -21.91 -7.40 -2.86
CA PRO A 93 -21.17 -8.57 -3.31
C PRO A 93 -21.71 -9.14 -4.63
N VAL A 94 -20.82 -9.69 -5.46
CA VAL A 94 -21.18 -10.34 -6.72
C VAL A 94 -20.83 -11.83 -6.63
N ASN A 95 -21.85 -12.69 -6.60
CA ASN A 95 -21.68 -14.15 -6.44
C ASN A 95 -20.81 -14.50 -5.22
N GLY A 96 -21.08 -13.86 -4.08
CA GLY A 96 -20.33 -14.03 -2.83
C GLY A 96 -18.93 -13.38 -2.82
N ARG A 97 -18.54 -12.68 -3.88
CA ARG A 97 -17.25 -11.98 -3.98
C ARG A 97 -17.41 -10.52 -3.56
N ASN A 98 -16.57 -10.11 -2.61
CA ASN A 98 -16.65 -8.83 -1.92
C ASN A 98 -15.72 -7.77 -2.50
N TYR A 99 -14.88 -8.13 -3.48
CA TYR A 99 -13.84 -7.26 -4.00
C TYR A 99 -13.79 -7.29 -5.53
N ILE A 100 -13.28 -6.22 -6.10
CA ILE A 100 -12.70 -6.20 -7.44
C ILE A 100 -11.18 -6.25 -7.31
N ARG A 101 -10.51 -7.02 -8.16
CA ARG A 101 -9.06 -7.04 -8.33
C ARG A 101 -8.67 -6.55 -9.72
N TYR A 102 -7.51 -5.93 -9.81
CA TYR A 102 -6.85 -5.62 -11.08
C TYR A 102 -6.00 -6.82 -11.54
N ASN A 103 -6.21 -7.30 -12.77
CA ASN A 103 -5.51 -8.46 -13.33
C ASN A 103 -4.33 -8.06 -14.25
N GLY A 104 -4.12 -6.77 -14.51
CA GLY A 104 -3.20 -6.29 -15.53
C GLY A 104 -3.88 -6.02 -16.89
N GLY A 105 -3.21 -5.27 -17.77
CA GLY A 105 -3.69 -4.97 -19.13
C GLY A 105 -5.09 -4.33 -19.18
N ASP A 106 -5.40 -3.44 -18.23
CA ASP A 106 -6.74 -2.81 -18.08
C ASP A 106 -7.90 -3.82 -17.89
N SER A 107 -7.60 -5.03 -17.42
CA SER A 107 -8.55 -6.07 -17.08
C SER A 107 -8.75 -6.19 -15.58
N PHE A 108 -9.96 -6.53 -15.16
CA PHE A 108 -10.38 -6.64 -13.77
C PHE A 108 -11.09 -7.97 -13.54
N GLY A 109 -11.36 -8.30 -12.29
CA GLY A 109 -12.19 -9.45 -11.94
C GLY A 109 -12.69 -9.38 -10.52
N PHE A 110 -13.67 -10.21 -10.19
CA PHE A 110 -14.18 -10.31 -8.83
C PHE A 110 -13.30 -11.24 -7.96
N ALA A 111 -13.12 -10.89 -6.70
CA ALA A 111 -12.34 -11.65 -5.73
C ALA A 111 -13.06 -11.78 -4.38
N SER A 112 -12.81 -12.87 -3.67
CA SER A 112 -13.38 -13.11 -2.33
C SER A 112 -12.62 -12.41 -1.22
N ARG A 113 -11.32 -12.13 -1.42
CA ARG A 113 -10.40 -11.51 -0.45
C ARG A 113 -9.25 -10.81 -1.16
N PRO A 114 -8.66 -9.76 -0.56
CA PRO A 114 -7.43 -9.15 -1.05
C PRO A 114 -6.25 -10.11 -0.87
N ALA A 115 -5.42 -10.25 -1.91
CA ALA A 115 -4.28 -11.17 -1.90
C ALA A 115 -3.12 -10.64 -2.74
N GLY A 116 -1.89 -10.80 -2.23
CA GLY A 116 -0.66 -10.57 -2.96
C GLY A 116 -0.12 -11.87 -3.55
N GLY A 117 1.06 -11.79 -4.18
CA GLY A 117 1.70 -12.98 -4.76
C GLY A 117 2.12 -14.07 -3.74
N GLY A 118 2.09 -13.78 -2.44
CA GLY A 118 2.41 -14.70 -1.34
C GLY A 118 1.23 -15.14 -0.49
N GLY A 119 -0.01 -14.80 -0.86
CA GLY A 119 -1.22 -15.18 -0.15
C GLY A 119 -2.10 -13.99 0.24
N ASN A 120 -3.04 -14.23 1.16
CA ASN A 120 -4.02 -13.22 1.57
C ASN A 120 -3.36 -12.04 2.29
N LEU A 121 -3.81 -10.83 1.97
CA LEU A 121 -3.40 -9.63 2.68
C LEU A 121 -4.10 -9.56 4.04
N VAL A 122 -3.30 -9.46 5.10
CA VAL A 122 -3.73 -9.28 6.49
C VAL A 122 -3.47 -7.82 6.89
N PRO A 123 -4.51 -7.05 7.23
CA PRO A 123 -4.38 -5.66 7.66
C PRO A 123 -3.36 -5.50 8.78
N ARG A 124 -2.51 -4.47 8.69
CA ARG A 124 -1.53 -4.08 9.73
C ARG A 124 -0.50 -5.16 10.08
N PHE A 125 -0.35 -6.15 9.21
CA PHE A 125 0.66 -7.20 9.33
C PHE A 125 1.33 -7.50 7.99
N SER A 126 0.63 -7.30 6.89
CA SER A 126 1.18 -7.54 5.56
C SER A 126 1.93 -6.34 5.02
N ALA A 127 2.94 -6.60 4.21
CA ALA A 127 3.66 -5.56 3.51
C ALA A 127 4.03 -5.99 2.09
N ALA A 128 4.28 -4.98 1.25
CA ALA A 128 4.85 -5.13 -0.07
C ALA A 128 6.28 -4.58 -0.12
N ALA A 129 7.12 -5.21 -0.92
CA ALA A 129 8.49 -4.77 -1.13
C ALA A 129 8.85 -4.84 -2.63
N LYS A 130 9.89 -4.13 -3.05
CA LYS A 130 10.40 -4.23 -4.42
C LYS A 130 10.87 -5.68 -4.69
N PRO A 131 10.52 -6.29 -5.83
CA PRO A 131 11.04 -7.61 -6.18
C PRO A 131 12.56 -7.57 -6.40
N GLY A 132 13.24 -8.68 -6.09
CA GLY A 132 14.66 -8.87 -6.39
C GLY A 132 15.65 -8.07 -5.52
N GLN A 133 15.21 -7.43 -4.43
CA GLN A 133 16.12 -6.79 -3.49
C GLN A 133 16.58 -7.78 -2.40
N SER A 134 17.87 -7.72 -2.06
CA SER A 134 18.44 -8.53 -0.98
C SER A 134 17.83 -8.14 0.38
N GLY A 135 17.53 -9.12 1.22
CA GLY A 135 17.01 -8.93 2.59
C GLY A 135 15.51 -8.64 2.73
N LEU A 136 14.91 -7.92 1.79
CA LEU A 136 13.49 -7.54 1.83
C LEU A 136 12.72 -8.25 0.71
N HIS A 137 12.62 -9.58 0.80
CA HIS A 137 11.93 -10.42 -0.17
C HIS A 137 10.70 -11.09 0.43
N ARG A 138 9.83 -11.60 -0.45
CA ARG A 138 8.60 -12.27 -0.07
C ARG A 138 8.87 -13.46 0.86
N GLY A 139 8.02 -13.63 1.87
CA GLY A 139 8.11 -14.65 2.90
C GLY A 139 8.76 -14.16 4.18
N VAL A 140 9.63 -13.14 4.10
CA VAL A 140 10.37 -12.61 5.25
C VAL A 140 9.45 -11.83 6.19
N THR A 141 9.72 -11.97 7.49
CA THR A 141 9.13 -11.10 8.52
C THR A 141 10.14 -10.04 8.94
N ILE A 142 9.70 -8.78 9.00
CA ILE A 142 10.50 -7.61 9.36
C ILE A 142 9.91 -6.97 10.61
N GLN A 143 10.78 -6.48 11.48
CA GLN A 143 10.43 -5.60 12.58
C GLN A 143 10.83 -4.16 12.28
N THR A 144 9.94 -3.20 12.53
CA THR A 144 10.14 -1.76 12.39
C THR A 144 9.82 -1.07 13.72
N PRO A 145 10.80 -0.68 14.54
CA PRO A 145 10.55 -0.13 15.87
C PRO A 145 10.08 1.33 15.86
N ASP A 146 10.00 1.98 14.70
CA ASP A 146 9.56 3.38 14.61
C ASP A 146 8.20 3.61 15.29
N SER A 147 8.17 4.66 16.12
CA SER A 147 7.01 4.98 16.96
C SER A 147 5.83 5.50 16.14
N THR A 148 6.08 6.21 15.03
CA THR A 148 5.03 6.72 14.13
C THR A 148 4.35 5.55 13.42
N VAL A 149 5.14 4.60 12.90
CA VAL A 149 4.61 3.36 12.32
C VAL A 149 3.77 2.59 13.35
N ARG A 150 4.29 2.38 14.56
CA ARG A 150 3.54 1.70 15.62
C ARG A 150 2.23 2.42 15.96
N GLN A 151 2.23 3.75 16.06
CA GLN A 151 1.05 4.53 16.40
C GLN A 151 -0.03 4.43 15.33
N VAL A 152 0.34 4.50 14.05
CA VAL A 152 -0.61 4.49 12.93
C VAL A 152 -1.17 3.10 12.67
N PHE A 153 -0.32 2.08 12.70
CA PHE A 153 -0.70 0.73 12.30
C PHE A 153 -0.99 -0.20 13.48
N GLY A 154 -0.62 0.17 14.71
CA GLY A 154 -0.70 -0.72 15.87
C GLY A 154 0.23 -1.93 15.79
N SER A 155 1.18 -1.93 14.84
CA SER A 155 2.09 -3.04 14.58
C SER A 155 3.50 -2.53 14.33
N THR A 156 4.47 -3.32 14.78
CA THR A 156 5.89 -3.18 14.44
C THR A 156 6.39 -4.38 13.66
N ARG A 157 5.53 -5.36 13.34
CA ARG A 157 5.91 -6.63 12.72
C ARG A 157 5.16 -6.81 11.41
N TRP A 158 5.92 -7.10 10.36
CA TRP A 158 5.43 -7.11 8.98
C TRP A 158 5.87 -8.36 8.25
N LYS A 159 4.97 -9.08 7.59
CA LYS A 159 5.32 -10.14 6.66
C LYS A 159 5.26 -9.61 5.24
N ILE A 160 6.37 -9.68 4.51
CA ILE A 160 6.37 -9.36 3.08
C ILE A 160 5.64 -10.49 2.37
N ILE A 161 4.44 -10.24 1.91
CA ILE A 161 3.63 -11.21 1.14
C ILE A 161 3.32 -10.70 -0.25
N ASP A 162 3.59 -9.42 -0.52
CA ASP A 162 3.30 -8.81 -1.79
C ASP A 162 4.51 -8.09 -2.38
N THR A 163 4.43 -7.74 -3.65
CA THR A 163 5.48 -7.05 -4.38
C THR A 163 4.88 -5.97 -5.28
N GLY A 164 5.43 -4.75 -5.23
CA GLY A 164 4.99 -3.65 -6.08
C GLY A 164 6.07 -3.25 -7.08
N GLY A 165 5.72 -3.22 -8.37
CA GLY A 165 6.65 -2.80 -9.44
C GLY A 165 7.07 -1.33 -9.36
N GLY A 166 6.23 -0.48 -8.76
CA GLY A 166 6.53 0.93 -8.50
C GLY A 166 7.32 1.20 -7.21
N LEU A 167 7.58 0.17 -6.40
CA LEU A 167 8.30 0.33 -5.14
C LEU A 167 9.80 0.53 -5.38
N ARG A 168 10.39 1.37 -4.55
CA ARG A 168 11.82 1.70 -4.58
C ARG A 168 12.62 0.72 -3.72
N LYS A 169 13.94 0.71 -3.93
CA LYS A 169 14.87 -0.07 -3.09
C LYS A 169 14.77 0.43 -1.64
N TRP A 170 14.71 -0.48 -0.67
CA TRP A 170 14.54 -0.19 0.76
C TRP A 170 13.24 0.56 1.14
N GLN A 171 12.25 0.53 0.26
CA GLN A 171 10.88 0.87 0.61
C GLN A 171 10.14 -0.38 1.07
N LEU A 172 9.43 -0.25 2.19
CA LEU A 172 8.47 -1.23 2.68
C LEU A 172 7.09 -0.57 2.68
N ASP A 173 6.17 -1.08 1.88
CA ASP A 173 4.83 -0.53 1.78
C ASP A 173 3.88 -1.31 2.68
N LEU A 174 3.33 -0.65 3.69
CA LEU A 174 2.60 -1.30 4.79
C LEU A 174 1.11 -1.38 4.46
N TYR A 175 0.55 -2.59 4.51
CA TYR A 175 -0.87 -2.79 4.20
C TYR A 175 -1.74 -2.30 5.36
N TYR A 176 -2.46 -1.21 5.15
CA TYR A 176 -3.31 -0.59 6.16
C TYR A 176 -4.59 -1.41 6.44
N GLY A 177 -5.13 -2.05 5.40
CA GLY A 177 -6.45 -2.71 5.42
C GLY A 177 -7.45 -2.02 4.50
N GLU A 178 -8.74 -2.17 4.80
CA GLU A 178 -9.82 -1.49 4.09
C GLU A 178 -10.12 -0.13 4.72
N ASP A 179 -10.34 0.88 3.88
CA ASP A 179 -10.85 2.18 4.31
C ASP A 179 -11.47 2.90 3.11
N GLU A 180 -12.18 3.99 3.37
CA GLU A 180 -12.56 4.93 2.33
C GLU A 180 -11.37 5.80 1.91
N PRO A 181 -11.32 6.28 0.65
CA PRO A 181 -10.31 7.24 0.23
C PRO A 181 -10.37 8.53 1.04
N LEU A 182 -9.26 9.24 1.20
CA LEU A 182 -9.22 10.54 1.88
C LEU A 182 -9.89 11.62 1.04
N GLY A 183 -9.66 11.60 -0.28
CA GLY A 183 -10.21 12.57 -1.24
C GLY A 183 -9.83 12.25 -2.69
N PRO A 184 -10.21 13.10 -3.66
CA PRO A 184 -9.93 12.89 -5.07
C PRO A 184 -8.46 13.13 -5.45
N GLY A 185 -8.09 12.82 -6.70
CA GLY A 185 -6.75 13.03 -7.24
C GLY A 185 -5.67 12.21 -6.52
N ARG A 186 -4.62 12.86 -6.02
CA ARG A 186 -3.53 12.17 -5.29
C ARG A 186 -3.99 11.57 -3.97
N PHE A 187 -5.05 12.10 -3.36
CA PHE A 187 -5.60 11.64 -2.08
C PHE A 187 -6.42 10.35 -2.21
N MET A 188 -6.67 9.86 -3.44
CA MET A 188 -7.36 8.58 -3.66
C MET A 188 -6.55 7.39 -3.16
N ALA A 189 -5.22 7.54 -3.13
CA ALA A 189 -4.28 6.53 -2.64
C ALA A 189 -3.98 6.70 -1.14
N ARG A 190 -4.83 7.42 -0.41
CA ARG A 190 -4.71 7.62 1.03
C ARG A 190 -6.00 7.16 1.70
N PRO A 191 -5.94 6.31 2.74
CA PRO A 191 -7.09 5.99 3.56
C PRO A 191 -7.53 7.23 4.35
N ARG A 192 -8.82 7.35 4.60
CA ARG A 192 -9.41 8.46 5.36
C ARG A 192 -9.00 8.46 6.82
N GLY A 193 -8.75 7.30 7.40
CA GLY A 193 -8.47 7.12 8.83
C GLY A 193 -7.09 7.58 9.29
N THR A 194 -6.19 8.02 8.39
CA THR A 194 -4.85 8.47 8.79
C THR A 194 -4.28 9.56 7.88
N THR A 195 -3.40 10.39 8.45
CA THR A 195 -2.58 11.38 7.73
C THR A 195 -1.16 10.90 7.47
N PHE A 196 -0.86 9.64 7.76
CA PHE A 196 0.47 9.07 7.56
C PHE A 196 0.88 9.19 6.09
N GLU A 197 2.10 9.67 5.85
CA GLU A 197 2.64 9.80 4.50
C GLU A 197 3.72 8.76 4.26
N TYR A 198 4.73 8.81 5.13
CA TYR A 198 5.83 7.87 5.25
C TYR A 198 6.54 8.08 6.60
N ALA A 199 7.35 7.12 7.01
CA ALA A 199 8.31 7.26 8.11
C ALA A 199 9.57 6.46 7.81
N TYR A 200 10.70 6.90 8.33
CA TYR A 200 11.90 6.07 8.32
C TYR A 200 11.88 5.12 9.50
N SER A 201 12.49 3.96 9.33
CA SER A 201 12.69 3.02 10.43
C SER A 201 13.96 2.21 10.19
N ASP A 202 14.65 1.85 11.25
CA ASP A 202 15.49 0.67 11.22
C ASP A 202 14.59 -0.55 10.99
N ALA A 203 15.10 -1.54 10.27
CA ALA A 203 14.38 -2.76 9.97
C ALA A 203 15.24 -3.96 10.30
N LYS A 204 14.67 -4.90 11.05
CA LYS A 204 15.33 -6.16 11.37
C LYS A 204 14.57 -7.32 10.77
N VAL A 205 15.24 -8.10 9.92
CA VAL A 205 14.74 -9.37 9.43
C VAL A 205 14.69 -10.36 10.58
N SER A 206 13.49 -10.83 10.90
CA SER A 206 13.27 -11.92 11.85
C SER A 206 13.51 -13.25 11.13
N LYS A 207 14.36 -14.10 11.71
CA LYS A 207 14.49 -15.51 11.29
C LYS A 207 13.25 -16.30 11.70
#